data_AF-A0A967Z9B9-F1
#
_entry.id   AF-A0A967Z9B9-F1
#
_cell.length_a   1.000
_cell.length_b   1.000
_cell.length_c   1.000
_cell.angle_alpha   90.00
_cell.angle_beta   90.00
_cell.angle_gamma   90.00
#
_symmetry.space_group_name_H-M   'P 1'
#
loop_
_entity.id
_entity.type
_entity.pdbx_description
1 polymer ?
#
loop_
_entity_poly.entity_id
_entity_poly.type
_entity_poly.pdbx_seq_one_letter_code
_entity_poly.pdbx_strand_id
1 'polypeptide(L)'
;MTKRTGLLTALLFQLSAGSAFAQGWIEYINLEERFMINFPGQPEVSETTHISAFEVEYPGKVFSVETDRGDYSVTVIDYTEHVRLHRERTDGTEANSSNAVPIMDVRASVAHAANMYRTRGGEVTYDGWVDVEKVDGHQLQITNPDQSRSFIAIFQHNARLYILDATVPRGYPPPILFQSAMGFLDDQGRRVRYVVDVDGQRERIDVRYDWIGEDPDSTAEQIVE
;
A
#
# COMPACT_ATOMS: atom_id res chain seq x y z
N MET A 1 -75.17 12.87 -17.30
CA MET A 1 -74.57 13.25 -16.00
C MET A 1 -73.18 12.67 -15.94
N THR A 2 -72.17 13.50 -16.18
CA THR A 2 -70.78 13.11 -16.41
C THR A 2 -70.04 12.92 -15.07
N LYS A 3 -69.52 11.72 -14.80
CA LYS A 3 -68.72 11.44 -13.60
C LYS A 3 -67.26 11.84 -13.88
N ARG A 4 -66.68 12.65 -12.99
CA ARG A 4 -65.25 13.00 -12.97
C ARG A 4 -64.50 11.93 -12.17
N THR A 5 -63.57 11.24 -12.81
CA THR A 5 -62.66 10.28 -12.19
C THR A 5 -61.38 11.01 -11.80
N GLY A 6 -61.08 11.08 -10.50
CA GLY A 6 -59.81 11.63 -10.01
C GLY A 6 -58.70 10.58 -10.08
N LEU A 7 -57.53 10.95 -10.61
CA LEU A 7 -56.32 10.15 -10.50
C LEU A 7 -55.65 10.43 -9.15
N LEU A 8 -55.46 9.41 -8.33
CA LEU A 8 -54.50 9.43 -7.22
C LEU A 8 -53.14 8.98 -7.77
N THR A 9 -52.13 9.84 -7.67
CA THR A 9 -50.73 9.49 -7.94
C THR A 9 -50.12 8.91 -6.68
N ALA A 10 -49.76 7.63 -6.70
CA ALA A 10 -48.97 6.99 -5.64
C ALA A 10 -47.48 7.23 -5.89
N LEU A 11 -46.82 7.94 -4.98
CA LEU A 11 -45.38 8.18 -5.02
C LEU A 11 -44.64 6.97 -4.42
N LEU A 12 -43.90 6.24 -5.24
CA LEU A 12 -43.12 5.07 -4.84
C LEU A 12 -41.79 5.54 -4.22
N PHE A 13 -41.63 5.43 -2.91
CA PHE A 13 -40.34 5.64 -2.24
C PHE A 13 -39.41 4.47 -2.57
N GLN A 14 -38.46 4.69 -3.47
CA GLN A 14 -37.35 3.76 -3.70
C GLN A 14 -36.42 3.82 -2.48
N LEU A 15 -36.46 2.77 -1.65
CA LEU A 15 -35.37 2.51 -0.70
C LEU A 15 -34.13 2.13 -1.52
N SER A 16 -33.18 3.06 -1.63
CA SER A 16 -31.81 2.71 -1.98
C SER A 16 -31.27 1.84 -0.85
N ALA A 17 -31.20 0.53 -1.09
CA ALA A 17 -30.41 -0.38 -0.28
C ALA A 17 -28.94 0.04 -0.44
N GLY A 18 -28.45 0.90 0.46
CA GLY A 18 -27.03 1.10 0.62
C GLY A 18 -26.41 -0.24 0.94
N SER A 19 -25.38 -0.64 0.18
CA SER A 19 -24.62 -1.85 0.46
C SER A 19 -24.16 -1.80 1.91
N ALA A 20 -24.71 -2.69 2.75
CA ALA A 20 -24.17 -2.92 4.08
C ALA A 20 -22.84 -3.67 3.88
N PHE A 21 -21.74 -2.93 3.78
CA PHE A 21 -20.41 -3.52 3.79
C PHE A 21 -20.25 -4.25 5.13
N ALA A 22 -19.93 -5.53 5.07
CA ALA A 22 -19.70 -6.35 6.25
C ALA A 22 -18.61 -5.70 7.12
N GLN A 23 -18.89 -5.56 8.42
CA GLN A 23 -17.95 -5.06 9.42
C GLN A 23 -16.84 -6.11 9.63
N GLY A 24 -15.76 -6.03 8.84
CA GLY A 24 -14.69 -7.02 8.89
C GLY A 24 -13.44 -6.60 8.16
N TRP A 25 -12.32 -7.21 8.53
CA TRP A 25 -11.09 -7.11 7.76
C TRP A 25 -11.27 -7.87 6.44
N ILE A 26 -10.89 -7.23 5.34
CA ILE A 26 -10.86 -7.83 4.01
C ILE A 26 -9.41 -8.02 3.58
N GLU A 27 -9.13 -9.08 2.84
CA GLU A 27 -7.92 -9.17 2.04
C GLU A 27 -8.11 -8.31 0.79
N TYR A 28 -7.24 -7.33 0.62
CA TYR A 28 -7.21 -6.45 -0.54
C TYR A 28 -5.98 -6.77 -1.39
N ILE A 29 -6.20 -6.96 -2.68
CA ILE A 29 -5.17 -7.33 -3.65
C ILE A 29 -5.19 -6.28 -4.75
N ASN A 30 -4.02 -5.70 -5.04
CA ASN A 30 -3.85 -4.79 -6.15
C ASN A 30 -2.74 -5.31 -7.07
N LEU A 31 -3.12 -5.84 -8.23
CA LEU A 31 -2.20 -6.40 -9.21
C LEU A 31 -1.40 -5.31 -9.95
N GLU A 32 -1.96 -4.12 -10.10
CA GLU A 32 -1.30 -2.99 -10.77
C GLU A 32 -0.14 -2.45 -9.91
N GLU A 33 -0.43 -2.22 -8.63
CA GLU A 33 0.54 -1.73 -7.63
C GLU A 33 1.32 -2.84 -6.94
N ARG A 34 1.06 -4.10 -7.28
CA ARG A 34 1.81 -5.29 -6.87
C ARG A 34 1.90 -5.53 -5.36
N PHE A 35 0.78 -5.36 -4.67
CA PHE A 35 0.71 -5.69 -3.25
C PHE A 35 -0.61 -6.36 -2.87
N MET A 36 -0.56 -7.01 -1.71
CA MET A 36 -1.73 -7.45 -0.98
C MET A 36 -1.61 -7.00 0.49
N ILE A 37 -2.74 -6.74 1.13
CA ILE A 37 -2.79 -6.38 2.56
C ILE A 37 -4.19 -6.63 3.10
N ASN A 38 -4.32 -6.77 4.43
CA ASN A 38 -5.62 -6.75 5.07
C ASN A 38 -6.02 -5.31 5.44
N PHE A 39 -7.14 -4.82 4.93
CA PHE A 39 -7.74 -3.53 5.32
C PHE A 39 -8.99 -3.76 6.19
N PRO A 40 -9.35 -2.83 7.10
CA PRO A 40 -10.58 -2.92 7.90
C PRO A 40 -11.85 -2.52 7.13
N GLY A 41 -11.81 -2.61 5.80
CA GLY A 41 -12.86 -2.21 4.87
C GLY A 41 -12.31 -2.09 3.45
N GLN A 42 -13.17 -1.77 2.48
CA GLN A 42 -12.75 -1.46 1.12
C GLN A 42 -12.03 -0.10 1.11
N PRO A 43 -10.76 -0.01 0.65
CA PRO A 43 -10.06 1.26 0.61
C PRO A 43 -10.63 2.20 -0.46
N GLU A 44 -10.71 3.48 -0.12
CA GLU A 44 -10.75 4.56 -1.10
C GLU A 44 -9.37 4.69 -1.76
N VAL A 45 -9.34 5.01 -3.06
CA VAL A 45 -8.10 5.12 -3.84
C VAL A 45 -8.00 6.51 -4.42
N SER A 46 -6.88 7.20 -4.16
CA SER A 46 -6.58 8.52 -4.70
C SER A 46 -5.17 8.59 -5.28
N GLU A 47 -4.99 9.37 -6.33
CA GLU A 47 -3.66 9.66 -6.90
C GLU A 47 -2.90 10.67 -6.03
N THR A 48 -1.57 10.59 -6.06
CA THR A 48 -0.67 11.52 -5.37
C THR A 48 0.63 11.69 -6.15
N THR A 49 1.39 12.72 -5.81
CA THR A 49 2.76 12.95 -6.31
C THR A 49 3.72 12.95 -5.13
N HIS A 50 4.84 12.24 -5.25
CA HIS A 50 5.88 12.18 -4.24
C HIS A 50 7.18 12.80 -4.74
N ILE A 51 7.77 13.67 -3.93
CA ILE A 51 9.08 14.26 -4.19
C ILE A 51 10.15 13.41 -3.51
N SER A 52 11.02 12.81 -4.32
CA SER A 52 12.07 11.92 -3.85
C SER A 52 13.22 12.65 -3.15
N ALA A 53 14.17 11.88 -2.60
CA ALA A 53 15.37 12.43 -1.96
C ALA A 53 16.23 13.27 -2.91
N PHE A 54 16.08 13.05 -4.21
CA PHE A 54 16.79 13.76 -5.26
C PHE A 54 15.91 14.80 -5.94
N GLU A 55 14.77 15.18 -5.34
CA GLU A 55 13.86 16.22 -5.84
C GLU A 55 13.22 15.85 -7.19
N VAL A 56 12.97 14.56 -7.42
CA VAL A 56 12.20 14.09 -8.58
C VAL A 56 10.77 13.79 -8.17
N GLU A 57 9.83 14.26 -8.99
CA GLU A 57 8.41 13.94 -8.84
C GLU A 57 8.11 12.55 -9.41
N TYR A 58 7.58 11.68 -8.56
CA TYR A 58 7.09 10.36 -8.94
C TYR A 58 5.58 10.27 -8.71
N PRO A 59 4.84 9.60 -9.61
CA PRO A 59 3.43 9.32 -9.39
C PRO A 59 3.27 8.29 -8.28
N GLY A 60 2.14 8.35 -7.59
CA GLY A 60 1.76 7.37 -6.59
C GLY A 60 0.26 7.29 -6.38
N LYS A 61 -0.15 6.32 -5.57
CA LYS A 61 -1.53 6.12 -5.14
C LYS A 61 -1.60 5.92 -3.63
N VAL A 62 -2.67 6.41 -3.03
CA VAL A 62 -3.00 6.19 -1.61
C VAL A 62 -4.26 5.34 -1.55
N PHE A 63 -4.20 4.27 -0.79
CA PHE A 63 -5.30 3.36 -0.49
C PHE A 63 -5.66 3.55 0.98
N SER A 64 -6.82 4.13 1.31
CA SER A 64 -7.16 4.53 2.68
C SER A 64 -8.50 3.98 3.17
N VAL A 65 -8.56 3.65 4.47
CA VAL A 65 -9.78 3.32 5.19
C VAL A 65 -9.79 4.08 6.51
N GLU A 66 -10.82 4.90 6.71
CA GLU A 66 -11.09 5.55 8.00
C GLU A 66 -12.11 4.74 8.80
N THR A 67 -11.86 4.60 10.10
CA THR A 67 -12.77 3.90 11.01
C THR A 67 -12.79 4.60 12.37
N ASP A 68 -13.78 4.30 13.19
CA ASP A 68 -13.82 4.74 14.60
C ASP A 68 -12.60 4.28 15.42
N ARG A 69 -11.84 3.28 14.93
CA ARG A 69 -10.67 2.69 15.59
C ARG A 69 -9.34 3.27 15.12
N GLY A 70 -9.38 4.11 14.08
CA GLY A 70 -8.19 4.71 13.47
C GLY A 70 -8.28 4.77 11.95
N ASP A 71 -7.25 5.41 11.40
CA ASP A 71 -7.06 5.64 9.98
C ASP A 71 -5.94 4.72 9.48
N TYR A 72 -6.18 4.06 8.36
CA TYR A 72 -5.28 3.06 7.79
C TYR A 72 -5.00 3.43 6.35
N SER A 73 -3.73 3.42 5.95
CA SER A 73 -3.36 3.68 4.57
C SER A 73 -2.17 2.86 4.09
N VAL A 74 -2.18 2.55 2.79
CA VAL A 74 -1.01 2.15 2.02
C VAL A 74 -0.77 3.21 0.96
N THR A 75 0.40 3.84 0.98
CA THR A 75 0.86 4.69 -0.13
C THR A 75 1.85 3.92 -0.97
N VAL A 76 1.63 3.87 -2.28
CA VAL A 76 2.55 3.26 -3.25
C VAL A 76 3.10 4.35 -4.15
N ILE A 77 4.42 4.49 -4.20
CA ILE A 77 5.11 5.41 -5.12
C ILE A 77 5.82 4.59 -6.19
N ASP A 78 5.54 4.90 -7.45
CA ASP A 78 6.08 4.19 -8.61
C ASP A 78 7.39 4.82 -9.09
N TYR A 79 8.51 4.19 -8.76
CA TYR A 79 9.84 4.58 -9.24
C TYR A 79 10.25 3.81 -10.51
N THR A 80 9.39 3.01 -11.14
CA THR A 80 9.80 2.18 -12.30
C THR A 80 10.39 3.01 -13.44
N GLU A 81 9.88 4.23 -13.65
CA GLU A 81 10.34 5.18 -14.66
C GLU A 81 11.50 6.10 -14.19
N HIS A 82 12.16 5.81 -13.06
CA HIS A 82 13.26 6.61 -12.48
C HIS A 82 14.32 7.05 -13.49
N VAL A 83 14.77 6.18 -14.39
CA VAL A 83 15.77 6.54 -15.39
C VAL A 83 15.25 7.59 -16.37
N ARG A 84 14.01 7.45 -16.84
CA ARG A 84 13.39 8.38 -17.78
C ARG A 84 13.14 9.72 -17.10
N LEU A 85 12.53 9.71 -15.92
CA LEU A 85 12.20 10.91 -15.15
C LEU A 85 13.45 11.72 -14.81
N HIS A 86 14.55 11.08 -14.41
CA HIS A 86 15.82 11.78 -14.17
C HIS A 86 16.42 12.40 -15.44
N ARG A 87 16.28 11.77 -16.62
CA ARG A 87 16.80 12.31 -17.89
C ARG A 87 16.01 13.50 -18.42
N GLU A 88 14.72 13.55 -18.15
CA GLU A 88 13.82 14.61 -18.63
C GLU A 88 13.91 15.90 -17.79
N ARG A 89 14.63 15.85 -16.66
CA ARG A 89 14.86 16.99 -15.79
C ARG A 89 15.60 18.12 -16.49
N THR A 90 15.11 19.34 -16.31
CA THR A 90 15.74 20.56 -16.81
C THR A 90 16.64 21.25 -15.78
N ASP A 91 16.60 20.80 -14.53
CA ASP A 91 17.32 21.36 -13.38
C ASP A 91 18.57 20.53 -12.98
N GLY A 92 19.00 19.60 -13.83
CA GLY A 92 20.15 18.75 -13.58
C GLY A 92 21.47 19.52 -13.42
N THR A 93 22.26 19.17 -12.40
CA THR A 93 23.63 19.65 -12.22
C THR A 93 24.63 18.54 -12.56
N GLU A 94 25.93 18.85 -12.68
CA GLU A 94 26.97 17.81 -12.83
C GLU A 94 26.91 16.75 -11.72
N ALA A 95 26.54 17.13 -10.49
CA ALA A 95 26.39 16.21 -9.36
C ALA A 95 25.26 15.19 -9.57
N ASN A 96 24.27 15.50 -10.41
CA ASN A 96 23.13 14.64 -10.72
C ASN A 96 23.26 13.95 -12.10
N SER A 97 24.42 14.07 -12.76
CA SER A 97 24.60 13.64 -14.16
C SER A 97 25.07 12.18 -14.34
N SER A 98 25.44 11.49 -13.26
CA SER A 98 25.90 10.11 -13.33
C SER A 98 24.76 9.13 -13.60
N ASN A 99 25.02 8.12 -14.44
CA ASN A 99 24.08 7.03 -14.73
C ASN A 99 23.63 6.26 -13.47
N ALA A 100 24.34 6.39 -12.35
CA ALA A 100 23.97 5.76 -11.09
C ALA A 100 22.93 6.55 -10.28
N VAL A 101 22.76 7.86 -10.55
CA VAL A 101 21.88 8.75 -9.76
C VAL A 101 20.43 8.25 -9.71
N PRO A 102 19.80 7.83 -10.81
CA PRO A 102 18.44 7.28 -10.74
C PRO A 102 18.34 6.07 -9.81
N ILE A 103 19.35 5.19 -9.81
CA ILE A 103 19.38 3.99 -8.96
C ILE A 103 19.55 4.38 -7.49
N MET A 104 20.39 5.38 -7.20
CA MET A 104 20.60 5.87 -5.85
C MET A 104 19.36 6.55 -5.28
N ASP A 105 18.57 7.22 -6.11
CA ASP A 105 17.28 7.81 -5.72
C ASP A 105 16.28 6.74 -5.25
N VAL A 106 16.12 5.67 -6.05
CA VAL A 106 15.31 4.50 -5.64
C VAL A 106 15.81 3.90 -4.33
N ARG A 107 17.13 3.73 -4.17
CA ARG A 107 17.74 3.18 -2.94
C ARG A 107 17.55 4.07 -1.72
N ALA A 108 17.51 5.39 -1.89
CA ALA A 108 17.33 6.34 -0.81
C ALA A 108 15.87 6.47 -0.34
N SER A 109 14.90 6.00 -1.15
CA SER A 109 13.46 6.16 -0.93
C SER A 109 12.97 5.81 0.48
N VAL A 110 13.37 4.66 1.02
CA VAL A 110 12.96 4.21 2.37
C VAL A 110 13.45 5.17 3.45
N ALA A 111 14.72 5.54 3.41
CA ALA A 111 15.33 6.43 4.40
C ALA A 111 14.76 7.84 4.32
N HIS A 112 14.50 8.32 3.09
CA HIS A 112 13.85 9.61 2.84
C HIS A 112 12.44 9.66 3.39
N ALA A 113 11.61 8.65 3.08
CA ALA A 113 10.26 8.55 3.62
C ALA A 113 10.26 8.49 5.15
N ALA A 114 11.14 7.67 5.74
CA ALA A 114 11.30 7.62 7.20
C ALA A 114 11.68 9.01 7.78
N ASN A 115 12.56 9.76 7.11
CA ASN A 115 12.92 11.10 7.53
C ASN A 115 11.74 12.08 7.49
N MET A 116 10.90 12.04 6.44
CA MET A 116 9.69 12.88 6.38
C MET A 116 8.79 12.67 7.61
N TYR A 117 8.62 11.41 8.04
CA TYR A 117 7.87 11.06 9.24
C TYR A 117 8.54 11.55 10.52
N ARG A 118 9.87 11.42 10.65
CA ARG A 118 10.60 11.92 11.83
C ARG A 118 10.45 13.44 11.99
N THR A 119 10.41 14.17 10.88
CA THR A 119 10.37 15.64 10.90
C THR A 119 8.97 16.24 11.00
N ARG A 120 7.91 15.43 10.92
CA ARG A 120 6.51 15.94 10.99
C ARG A 120 6.08 16.42 12.38
N GLY A 121 6.87 16.10 13.42
CA GLY A 121 6.56 16.37 14.82
C GLY A 121 5.96 15.16 15.55
N GLY A 122 5.92 15.25 16.88
CA GLY A 122 5.60 14.12 17.77
C GLY A 122 6.85 13.48 18.39
N GLU A 123 6.64 12.49 19.24
CA GLU A 123 7.70 11.71 19.89
C GLU A 123 7.88 10.39 19.15
N VAL A 124 9.07 10.17 18.58
CA VAL A 124 9.45 8.87 17.99
C VAL A 124 9.71 7.88 19.12
N THR A 125 8.83 6.89 19.26
CA THR A 125 8.87 5.88 20.33
C THR A 125 9.50 4.56 19.87
N TYR A 126 9.58 4.34 18.55
CA TYR A 126 10.33 3.25 17.94
C TYR A 126 10.85 3.69 16.58
N ASP A 127 12.08 3.28 16.25
CA ASP A 127 12.74 3.59 14.99
C ASP A 127 13.75 2.47 14.70
N GLY A 128 13.45 1.62 13.71
CA GLY A 128 14.25 0.42 13.50
C GLY A 128 13.97 -0.30 12.20
N TRP A 129 14.79 -1.32 11.96
CA TRP A 129 14.65 -2.22 10.82
C TRP A 129 13.52 -3.24 11.04
N VAL A 130 12.84 -3.61 9.96
CA VAL A 130 11.83 -4.67 9.92
C VAL A 130 11.96 -5.44 8.61
N ASP A 131 11.47 -6.67 8.55
CA ASP A 131 11.26 -7.38 7.29
C ASP A 131 9.86 -8.00 7.22
N VAL A 132 9.34 -8.07 5.99
CA VAL A 132 8.17 -8.88 5.65
C VAL A 132 8.53 -9.69 4.42
N GLU A 133 8.36 -11.01 4.48
CA GLU A 133 8.76 -11.93 3.39
C GLU A 133 10.25 -11.83 3.01
N LYS A 134 11.10 -11.39 3.96
CA LYS A 134 12.52 -11.03 3.76
C LYS A 134 12.75 -9.87 2.79
N VAL A 135 11.72 -9.09 2.49
CA VAL A 135 11.87 -7.74 1.95
C VAL A 135 12.18 -6.82 3.13
N ASP A 136 13.37 -6.23 3.10
CA ASP A 136 13.83 -5.30 4.13
C ASP A 136 12.99 -4.02 4.10
N GLY A 137 12.75 -3.47 5.28
CA GLY A 137 12.03 -2.23 5.45
C GLY A 137 12.46 -1.49 6.70
N HIS A 138 11.74 -0.41 6.95
CA HIS A 138 11.96 0.49 8.07
C HIS A 138 10.64 0.70 8.82
N GLN A 139 10.65 0.57 10.14
CA GLN A 139 9.48 0.74 10.97
C GLN A 139 9.67 1.94 11.92
N LEU A 140 8.61 2.74 12.05
CA LEU A 140 8.52 3.87 12.98
C LEU A 140 7.25 3.73 13.83
N GLN A 141 7.34 4.14 15.09
CA GLN A 141 6.17 4.42 15.92
C GLN A 141 6.27 5.84 16.46
N ILE A 142 5.22 6.62 16.29
CA ILE A 142 5.20 8.04 16.65
C ILE A 142 3.99 8.31 17.53
N THR A 143 4.22 8.85 18.72
CA THR A 143 3.16 9.49 19.51
C THR A 143 3.01 10.92 19.00
N ASN A 144 1.88 11.20 18.34
CA ASN A 144 1.63 12.48 17.70
C ASN A 144 1.31 13.58 18.72
N PRO A 145 1.37 14.87 18.34
CA PRO A 145 1.06 15.99 19.24
C PRO A 145 -0.32 15.91 19.90
N ASP A 146 -1.32 15.37 19.18
CA ASP A 146 -2.69 15.14 19.68
C ASP A 146 -2.84 13.86 20.53
N GLN A 147 -1.73 13.18 20.83
CA GLN A 147 -1.64 11.91 21.57
C GLN A 147 -2.22 10.69 20.84
N SER A 148 -2.63 10.81 19.58
CA SER A 148 -2.79 9.65 18.70
C SER A 148 -1.43 8.96 18.48
N ARG A 149 -1.45 7.71 18.00
CA ARG A 149 -0.24 6.94 17.74
C ARG A 149 -0.23 6.43 16.32
N SER A 150 0.80 6.78 15.57
CA SER A 150 1.03 6.25 14.22
C SER A 150 2.03 5.12 14.24
N PHE A 151 1.77 4.15 13.39
CA PHE A 151 2.51 2.92 13.24
C PHE A 151 2.84 2.77 11.76
N ILE A 152 4.10 3.05 11.40
CA ILE A 152 4.53 3.17 10.02
C ILE A 152 5.49 2.03 9.68
N ALA A 153 5.31 1.40 8.52
CA ALA A 153 6.25 0.46 7.95
C ALA A 153 6.51 0.81 6.48
N ILE A 154 7.78 0.87 6.09
CA ILE A 154 8.22 1.39 4.80
C ILE A 154 9.07 0.34 4.12
N PHE A 155 8.69 -0.07 2.91
CA PHE A 155 9.37 -1.10 2.14
C PHE A 155 9.66 -0.62 0.73
N GLN A 156 10.77 -1.08 0.14
CA GLN A 156 11.02 -0.91 -1.28
C GLN A 156 11.12 -2.29 -1.92
N HIS A 157 10.27 -2.57 -2.90
CA HIS A 157 10.34 -3.79 -3.68
C HIS A 157 10.13 -3.50 -5.17
N ASN A 158 11.00 -4.04 -6.05
CA ASN A 158 10.93 -3.87 -7.51
C ASN A 158 10.65 -2.43 -8.00
N ALA A 159 11.42 -1.46 -7.52
CA ALA A 159 11.28 -0.03 -7.83
C ALA A 159 9.90 0.56 -7.50
N ARG A 160 9.19 0.00 -6.51
CA ARG A 160 8.05 0.63 -5.85
C ARG A 160 8.36 0.82 -4.37
N LEU A 161 7.99 1.99 -3.84
CA LEU A 161 8.04 2.30 -2.42
C LEU A 161 6.63 2.12 -1.84
N TYR A 162 6.51 1.31 -0.79
CA TYR A 162 5.28 1.05 -0.07
C TYR A 162 5.39 1.63 1.33
N ILE A 163 4.45 2.49 1.71
CA ILE A 163 4.37 3.10 3.03
C ILE A 163 3.03 2.68 3.64
N LEU A 164 3.09 1.79 4.62
CA LEU A 164 1.96 1.47 5.49
C LEU A 164 1.93 2.51 6.61
N ASP A 165 0.80 3.16 6.82
CA ASP A 165 0.58 4.08 7.95
C ASP A 165 -0.77 3.78 8.59
N ALA A 166 -0.75 3.38 9.85
CA ALA A 166 -1.95 3.26 10.66
C ALA A 166 -1.87 4.18 11.87
N THR A 167 -2.85 5.07 12.02
CA THR A 167 -2.94 5.99 13.15
C THR A 167 -4.16 5.66 13.99
N VAL A 168 -3.94 5.37 15.28
CA VAL A 168 -5.01 5.03 16.23
C VAL A 168 -5.16 6.11 17.30
N PRO A 169 -6.37 6.32 17.85
CA PRO A 169 -6.57 7.29 18.92
C PRO A 169 -5.77 6.95 20.19
N ARG A 170 -5.62 7.94 21.06
CA ARG A 170 -4.97 7.75 22.37
C ARG A 170 -5.61 6.58 23.13
N GLY A 171 -4.79 5.64 23.59
CA GLY A 171 -5.22 4.50 24.40
C GLY A 171 -5.79 3.31 23.61
N TYR A 172 -5.99 3.42 22.29
CA TYR A 172 -6.41 2.29 21.46
C TYR A 172 -5.27 1.29 21.23
N PRO A 173 -5.54 -0.03 21.16
CA PRO A 173 -4.48 -1.01 20.95
C PRO A 173 -3.70 -0.76 19.63
N PRO A 174 -2.40 -1.09 19.59
CA PRO A 174 -1.62 -1.03 18.35
C PRO A 174 -2.26 -1.85 17.21
N PRO A 175 -2.24 -1.35 15.96
CA PRO A 175 -2.84 -2.01 14.80
C PRO A 175 -1.94 -3.13 14.23
N ILE A 176 -1.52 -4.08 15.07
CA ILE A 176 -0.52 -5.12 14.73
C ILE A 176 -0.91 -5.90 13.48
N LEU A 177 -2.19 -6.25 13.32
CA LEU A 177 -2.69 -6.99 12.17
C LEU A 177 -2.46 -6.26 10.84
N PHE A 178 -2.55 -4.93 10.83
CA PHE A 178 -2.29 -4.14 9.62
C PHE A 178 -0.79 -4.12 9.29
N GLN A 179 0.05 -3.93 10.31
CA GLN A 179 1.51 -3.81 10.12
C GLN A 179 2.17 -5.09 9.61
N SER A 180 1.63 -6.27 9.95
CA SER A 180 2.19 -7.56 9.54
C SER A 180 1.48 -8.21 8.35
N ALA A 181 0.46 -7.56 7.78
CA ALA A 181 -0.35 -8.15 6.69
C ALA A 181 0.18 -7.87 5.29
N MET A 182 1.26 -7.09 5.13
CA MET A 182 1.82 -6.78 3.81
C MET A 182 2.26 -8.06 3.09
N GLY A 183 1.99 -8.12 1.78
CA GLY A 183 2.57 -9.08 0.87
C GLY A 183 2.91 -8.41 -0.45
N PHE A 184 4.00 -8.85 -1.09
CA PHE A 184 4.45 -8.31 -2.37
C PHE A 184 4.06 -9.25 -3.50
N LEU A 185 3.70 -8.70 -4.67
CA LEU A 185 3.35 -9.47 -5.85
C LEU A 185 4.39 -9.27 -6.96
N ASP A 186 4.58 -10.30 -7.78
CA ASP A 186 5.37 -10.19 -9.01
C ASP A 186 4.54 -9.67 -10.20
N ASP A 187 5.19 -9.54 -11.37
CA ASP A 187 4.54 -9.14 -12.63
C ASP A 187 3.37 -10.04 -13.07
N GLN A 188 3.27 -11.26 -12.53
CA GLN A 188 2.23 -12.23 -12.82
C GLN A 188 1.15 -12.26 -11.73
N GLY A 189 1.23 -11.38 -10.73
CA GLY A 189 0.29 -11.35 -9.60
C GLY A 189 0.53 -12.42 -8.55
N ARG A 190 1.66 -13.13 -8.60
CA ARG A 190 2.00 -14.17 -7.64
C ARG A 190 2.67 -13.56 -6.43
N ARG A 191 2.31 -14.05 -5.25
CA ARG A 191 2.93 -13.62 -3.99
C ARG A 191 4.42 -13.96 -4.00
N VAL A 192 5.25 -13.03 -3.55
CA VAL A 192 6.69 -13.19 -3.52
C VAL A 192 7.12 -13.69 -2.15
N ARG A 193 7.94 -14.73 -2.12
CA ARG A 193 8.62 -15.16 -0.90
C ARG A 193 10.10 -15.34 -1.16
N TYR A 194 10.89 -14.89 -0.20
CA TYR A 194 12.33 -15.06 -0.21
C TYR A 194 12.79 -15.91 0.97
N VAL A 195 13.84 -16.67 0.71
CA VAL A 195 14.70 -17.25 1.75
C VAL A 195 16.04 -16.52 1.73
N VAL A 196 16.74 -16.54 2.86
CA VAL A 196 18.09 -15.99 2.96
C VAL A 196 19.04 -17.15 3.21
N ASP A 197 20.06 -17.28 2.38
CA ASP A 197 21.10 -18.29 2.55
C ASP A 197 22.10 -17.92 3.65
N VAL A 198 23.10 -18.78 3.87
CA VAL A 198 24.14 -18.57 4.89
C VAL A 198 25.04 -17.37 4.60
N ASP A 199 25.10 -16.91 3.35
CA ASP A 199 25.90 -15.77 2.88
C ASP A 199 25.07 -14.47 2.85
N GLY A 200 23.80 -14.54 3.29
CA GLY A 200 22.89 -13.40 3.34
C GLY A 200 22.25 -13.05 2.00
N GLN A 201 22.39 -13.89 0.97
CA GLN A 201 21.75 -13.66 -0.32
C GLN A 201 20.28 -14.06 -0.26
N ARG A 202 19.42 -13.25 -0.88
CA ARG A 202 17.99 -13.53 -0.98
C ARG A 202 17.71 -14.31 -2.26
N GLU A 203 17.12 -15.49 -2.11
CA GLU A 203 16.63 -16.30 -3.22
C GLU A 203 15.10 -16.35 -3.17
N ARG A 204 14.47 -16.08 -4.31
CA ARG A 204 13.02 -16.24 -4.43
C ARG A 204 12.70 -17.74 -4.42
N ILE A 205 11.72 -18.12 -3.63
CA ILE A 205 11.17 -19.47 -3.62
C ILE A 205 9.74 -19.46 -4.15
N ASP A 206 9.40 -20.48 -4.91
CA ASP A 206 8.02 -20.77 -5.26
C ASP A 206 7.42 -21.63 -4.13
N VAL A 207 6.38 -21.16 -3.45
CA VAL A 207 5.61 -21.99 -2.52
C VAL A 207 4.31 -22.42 -3.19
N ARG A 208 3.88 -23.66 -2.93
CA ARG A 208 2.67 -24.27 -3.55
C ARG A 208 1.34 -23.52 -3.29
N TYR A 209 1.37 -22.41 -2.56
CA TYR A 209 0.22 -21.53 -2.28
C TYR A 209 0.50 -20.08 -2.73
N ASP A 210 1.25 -19.87 -3.81
CA ASP A 210 1.57 -18.55 -4.38
C ASP A 210 0.41 -17.89 -5.13
N TRP A 211 -0.66 -18.65 -5.38
CA TRP A 211 -1.89 -18.14 -5.97
C TRP A 211 -2.76 -17.48 -4.91
N ILE A 212 -3.06 -16.20 -5.12
CA ILE A 212 -4.10 -15.50 -4.38
C ILE A 212 -5.38 -15.59 -5.22
N GLY A 213 -6.15 -16.67 -5.02
CA GLY A 213 -7.34 -17.03 -5.82
C GLY A 213 -7.34 -18.49 -6.28
N GLU A 214 -8.17 -18.83 -7.29
CA GLU A 214 -8.10 -20.13 -7.97
C GLU A 214 -6.85 -20.22 -8.85
N ASP A 215 -6.12 -21.33 -8.73
CA ASP A 215 -4.98 -21.67 -9.58
C ASP A 215 -5.49 -21.91 -11.02
N PRO A 216 -5.07 -21.13 -12.04
CA PRO A 216 -5.48 -21.35 -13.42
C PRO A 216 -5.06 -22.72 -13.96
N ASP A 217 -3.99 -23.33 -13.45
CA ASP A 217 -3.56 -24.68 -13.84
C ASP A 217 -4.37 -25.78 -13.13
N SER A 218 -5.12 -25.46 -12.07
CA SER A 218 -6.04 -26.42 -11.43
C SER A 218 -7.25 -26.77 -12.30
N THR A 219 -7.51 -26.01 -13.36
CA THR A 219 -8.53 -26.35 -14.37
C THR A 219 -8.00 -27.20 -15.52
N ALA A 220 -6.68 -27.42 -15.61
CA ALA A 220 -6.04 -28.18 -16.69
C ALA A 220 -5.85 -29.67 -16.40
N GLU A 221 -6.03 -30.13 -15.16
CA GLU A 221 -6.06 -31.57 -14.82
C GLU A 221 -7.38 -31.98 -14.16
N GLN A 222 -8.47 -31.86 -14.93
CA GLN A 222 -9.57 -32.80 -14.82
C GLN A 222 -10.10 -33.16 -16.21
N ILE A 223 -9.29 -33.87 -16.99
CA ILE A 223 -9.75 -34.66 -18.14
C ILE A 223 -9.32 -36.11 -17.93
N VAL A 224 -10.19 -36.85 -17.24
CA VAL A 224 -10.57 -38.27 -17.39
C VAL A 224 -9.59 -39.21 -18.12
N GLU A 225 -9.05 -40.21 -17.39
CA GLU A 225 -9.57 -41.59 -17.30
C GLU A 225 -9.19 -42.24 -15.97
#